data_AF-A0A7V0L2M1-F1
#
_entry.id   AF-A0A7V0L2M1-F1
#
_cell.length_a   1.000
_cell.length_b   1.000
_cell.length_c   1.000
_cell.angle_alpha   90.00
_cell.angle_beta   90.00
_cell.angle_gamma   90.00
#
_symmetry.space_group_name_H-M   'P 1'
#
loop_
_entity.id
_entity.type
_entity.pdbx_description
1 polymer ?
#
loop_
_entity_poly.entity_id
_entity_poly.type
_entity_poly.pdbx_seq_one_letter_code
_entity_poly.pdbx_strand_id
1 'polypeptide(L)'
;MTQTTGWLSVIPPLLAIFLAIRTKQVYISLFLGIWAGWTILANWNPISGLNLALEACITVFKDPDNTKVIIFSAMIGALIAYTQRSGGVDGFIADITRKGIVRGRKSAQFLTWILAFVVFVESSINILVRASFARPLFDKLRISREKLAYICDSTSAPICVLIPFNAWGAYVLGLLDSQNIPQPMRVFAEGVPLNFYAISAILFVLFIILTDKDFGPMKEAERRVREEGKLLRDGAEPLVSEDVVMLASKPNIPKRSMN
;
A
#
# COMPACT_ATOMS: atom_id res chain seq x y z
N MET A 1 19.18 -22.55 -25.03
CA MET A 1 19.96 -21.30 -25.25
C MET A 1 19.56 -20.31 -24.17
N THR A 2 20.38 -20.19 -23.13
CA THR A 2 20.23 -19.17 -22.09
C THR A 2 20.65 -17.82 -22.68
N GLN A 3 19.73 -17.14 -23.39
CA GLN A 3 19.93 -15.73 -23.67
C GLN A 3 19.84 -14.99 -22.34
N THR A 4 20.99 -14.63 -21.78
CA THR A 4 21.04 -13.62 -20.74
C THR A 4 20.60 -12.30 -21.37
N THR A 5 19.32 -11.96 -21.20
CA THR A 5 18.73 -10.70 -21.67
C THR A 5 19.41 -9.46 -21.08
N GLY A 6 20.41 -9.61 -20.20
CA GLY A 6 21.35 -8.57 -19.80
C GLY A 6 20.62 -7.28 -19.41
N TRP A 7 21.09 -6.15 -19.94
CA TRP A 7 20.50 -4.84 -19.73
C TRP A 7 19.10 -4.67 -20.34
N LEU A 8 18.71 -5.50 -21.32
CA LEU A 8 17.38 -5.44 -21.95
C LEU A 8 16.27 -5.82 -20.97
N SER A 9 16.56 -6.65 -19.95
CA SER A 9 15.60 -7.01 -18.89
C SER A 9 15.13 -5.82 -18.04
N VAL A 10 15.90 -4.72 -18.04
CA VAL A 10 15.60 -3.49 -17.30
C VAL A 10 14.66 -2.57 -18.08
N ILE A 11 14.59 -2.72 -19.40
CA ILE A 11 13.77 -1.85 -20.27
C ILE A 11 12.27 -1.95 -19.91
N PRO A 12 11.65 -3.15 -19.81
CA PRO A 12 10.23 -3.27 -19.50
C PRO A 12 9.80 -2.56 -18.20
N PRO A 13 10.44 -2.76 -17.03
CA PRO A 13 10.05 -2.07 -15.80
C PRO A 13 10.31 -0.57 -15.88
N LEU A 14 11.43 -0.11 -16.48
CA LEU A 14 11.69 1.32 -16.63
C LEU A 14 10.66 2.01 -17.53
N LEU A 15 10.29 1.36 -18.64
CA LEU A 15 9.25 1.85 -19.53
C LEU A 15 7.92 1.97 -18.80
N ALA A 16 7.52 0.93 -18.05
CA ALA A 16 6.29 0.94 -17.27
C ALA A 16 6.27 2.08 -16.24
N ILE A 17 7.37 2.28 -15.50
CA ILE A 17 7.50 3.35 -14.51
C ILE A 17 7.43 4.72 -15.18
N PHE A 18 8.21 4.93 -16.24
CA PHE A 18 8.24 6.19 -16.98
C PHE A 18 6.86 6.56 -17.52
N LEU A 19 6.19 5.61 -18.17
CA LEU A 19 4.86 5.81 -18.71
C LEU A 19 3.85 6.05 -17.58
N ALA A 20 3.90 5.30 -16.47
CA ALA A 20 2.97 5.48 -15.36
C ALA A 20 3.07 6.90 -14.77
N ILE A 21 4.28 7.42 -14.62
CA ILE A 21 4.50 8.79 -14.13
C ILE A 21 4.01 9.82 -15.17
N ARG A 22 4.30 9.60 -16.46
CA ARG A 22 4.01 10.60 -17.50
C ARG A 22 2.53 10.65 -17.92
N THR A 23 1.88 9.48 -18.02
CA THR A 23 0.49 9.34 -18.47
C THR A 23 -0.49 9.39 -17.30
N LYS A 24 -0.03 9.16 -16.07
CA LYS A 24 -0.86 8.90 -14.89
C LYS A 24 -1.84 7.73 -15.08
N GLN A 25 -1.60 6.86 -16.05
CA GLN A 25 -2.45 5.70 -16.36
C GLN A 25 -1.70 4.41 -16.04
N VAL A 26 -1.79 3.95 -14.80
CA VAL A 26 -1.04 2.80 -14.29
C VAL A 26 -1.31 1.52 -15.09
N TYR A 27 -2.58 1.21 -15.37
CA TYR A 27 -2.95 -0.03 -16.08
C TYR A 27 -2.36 -0.12 -17.49
N ILE A 28 -2.46 0.97 -18.27
CA ILE A 28 -1.93 1.02 -19.64
C ILE A 28 -0.41 0.95 -19.60
N SER A 29 0.23 1.67 -18.68
CA SER A 29 1.68 1.67 -18.54
C SER A 29 2.25 0.30 -18.14
N LEU A 30 1.57 -0.41 -17.23
CA LEU A 30 1.93 -1.80 -16.87
C LEU A 30 1.79 -2.74 -18.07
N PHE A 31 0.68 -2.65 -18.82
CA PHE A 31 0.49 -3.46 -20.02
C PHE A 31 1.56 -3.20 -21.08
N LEU A 32 1.91 -1.93 -21.33
CA LEU A 32 2.97 -1.56 -22.27
C LEU A 32 4.35 -2.07 -21.83
N GLY A 33 4.62 -2.12 -20.51
CA GLY A 33 5.79 -2.79 -19.96
C GLY A 33 5.80 -4.29 -20.25
N ILE A 34 4.70 -4.99 -19.97
CA ILE A 34 4.55 -6.43 -20.26
C ILE A 34 4.74 -6.69 -21.76
N TRP A 35 4.11 -5.88 -22.60
CA TRP A 35 4.23 -5.96 -24.05
C TRP A 35 5.67 -5.73 -24.54
N ALA A 36 6.37 -4.74 -23.98
CA ALA A 36 7.78 -4.51 -24.29
C ALA A 36 8.65 -5.70 -23.89
N GLY A 37 8.42 -6.30 -22.71
CA GLY A 37 9.13 -7.50 -22.27
C GLY A 37 8.94 -8.69 -23.22
N TRP A 38 7.69 -8.97 -23.59
CA TRP A 38 7.40 -10.04 -24.54
C TRP A 38 7.85 -9.75 -25.96
N THR A 39 7.88 -8.49 -26.39
CA THR A 39 8.44 -8.09 -27.69
C THR A 39 9.94 -8.35 -27.76
N ILE A 40 10.67 -8.06 -26.67
CA ILE A 40 12.10 -8.38 -26.58
C ILE A 40 12.32 -9.90 -26.68
N LEU A 41 11.50 -10.69 -25.97
CA LEU A 41 11.56 -12.16 -26.02
C LEU A 41 11.14 -12.73 -27.40
N ALA A 42 10.27 -12.02 -28.13
CA ALA A 42 9.82 -12.38 -29.47
C ALA A 42 10.76 -11.89 -30.59
N ASN A 43 12.07 -11.74 -30.31
CA ASN A 43 13.06 -11.23 -31.26
C ASN A 43 12.67 -9.87 -31.88
N TRP A 44 12.16 -8.95 -31.04
CA TRP A 44 11.72 -7.61 -31.44
C TRP A 44 10.51 -7.58 -32.40
N ASN A 45 9.76 -8.67 -32.53
CA ASN A 45 8.50 -8.68 -33.28
C ASN A 45 7.34 -8.19 -32.39
N PRO A 46 6.78 -6.99 -32.64
CA PRO A 46 5.74 -6.41 -31.78
C PRO A 46 4.40 -7.14 -31.87
N ILE A 47 4.08 -7.76 -33.01
CA ILE A 47 2.82 -8.48 -33.21
C ILE A 47 2.87 -9.80 -32.44
N SER A 48 3.96 -10.55 -32.58
CA SER A 48 4.18 -11.77 -31.80
C SER A 48 4.30 -11.46 -30.31
N GLY A 49 5.00 -10.38 -29.94
CA GLY A 49 5.11 -9.91 -28.56
C GLY A 49 3.76 -9.52 -27.94
N LEU A 50 2.85 -8.93 -28.73
CA LEU A 50 1.50 -8.60 -28.26
C LEU A 50 0.68 -9.86 -27.95
N ASN A 51 0.73 -10.86 -28.84
CA ASN A 51 0.04 -12.13 -28.61
C ASN A 51 0.54 -12.81 -27.32
N LEU A 52 1.87 -12.89 -27.14
CA LEU A 52 2.48 -13.46 -25.94
C LEU A 52 2.17 -12.65 -24.68
N ALA A 53 2.11 -11.32 -24.76
CA ALA A 53 1.72 -10.47 -23.65
C ALA A 53 0.29 -10.72 -23.19
N LEU A 54 -0.65 -10.82 -24.13
CA LEU A 54 -2.05 -11.15 -23.84
C LEU A 54 -2.17 -12.56 -23.26
N GLU A 55 -1.47 -13.53 -23.83
CA GLU A 55 -1.44 -14.90 -23.32
C GLU A 55 -0.84 -14.97 -21.92
N ALA A 56 0.19 -14.19 -21.61
CA ALA A 56 0.77 -14.11 -20.27
C ALA A 56 -0.22 -13.54 -19.25
N CYS A 57 -1.00 -12.51 -19.62
CA CYS A 57 -2.07 -11.97 -18.76
C CYS A 57 -3.14 -13.01 -18.42
N ILE A 58 -3.42 -13.96 -19.33
CA ILE A 58 -4.37 -15.06 -19.08
C ILE A 58 -3.70 -16.18 -18.29
N THR A 59 -2.45 -16.50 -18.63
CA THR A 59 -1.69 -17.61 -18.04
C THR A 59 -1.37 -17.37 -16.57
N VAL A 60 -1.33 -16.12 -16.11
CA VAL A 60 -1.15 -15.81 -14.68
C VAL A 60 -2.20 -16.48 -13.79
N PHE A 61 -3.43 -16.68 -14.30
CA PHE A 61 -4.52 -17.37 -13.60
C PHE A 61 -4.37 -18.89 -13.54
N LYS A 62 -3.40 -19.47 -14.27
CA LYS A 62 -3.08 -20.91 -14.16
C LYS A 62 -2.21 -21.20 -12.96
N ASP A 63 -1.47 -20.19 -12.46
CA ASP A 63 -0.68 -20.31 -11.26
C ASP A 63 -1.61 -20.20 -10.02
N PRO A 64 -1.69 -21.25 -9.18
CA PRO A 64 -2.60 -21.24 -8.04
C PRO A 64 -2.28 -20.15 -7.03
N ASP A 65 -1.02 -19.76 -6.87
CA ASP A 65 -0.61 -18.77 -5.87
C ASP A 65 -0.91 -17.35 -6.33
N ASN A 66 -0.61 -17.02 -7.60
CA ASN A 66 -1.04 -15.76 -8.20
C ASN A 66 -2.56 -15.60 -8.19
N THR A 67 -3.29 -16.68 -8.49
CA THR A 67 -4.77 -16.67 -8.47
C THR A 67 -5.33 -16.44 -7.08
N LYS A 68 -4.75 -17.09 -6.06
CA LYS A 68 -5.11 -16.84 -4.64
C LYS A 68 -4.88 -15.37 -4.28
N VAL A 69 -3.75 -14.78 -4.70
CA VAL A 69 -3.45 -13.36 -4.44
C VAL A 69 -4.52 -12.46 -5.06
N ILE A 70 -4.88 -12.66 -6.33
CA ILE A 70 -5.90 -11.84 -7.02
C ILE A 70 -7.26 -11.93 -6.31
N ILE A 71 -7.73 -13.15 -6.01
CA ILE A 71 -9.02 -13.37 -5.32
C ILE A 71 -8.99 -12.73 -3.94
N PHE A 72 -7.90 -12.93 -3.19
CA PHE A 72 -7.75 -12.38 -1.85
C PHE A 72 -7.76 -10.85 -1.86
N SER A 73 -7.03 -10.21 -2.78
CA SER A 73 -7.06 -8.74 -2.94
C SER A 73 -8.47 -8.23 -3.24
N ALA A 74 -9.22 -8.92 -4.10
CA ALA A 74 -10.63 -8.56 -4.39
C ALA A 74 -11.54 -8.72 -3.16
N MET A 75 -11.38 -9.80 -2.39
CA MET A 75 -12.13 -10.04 -1.16
C MET A 75 -11.88 -8.98 -0.09
N ILE A 76 -10.64 -8.51 0.07
CA ILE A 76 -10.32 -7.42 1.01
C ILE A 76 -11.01 -6.13 0.59
N GLY A 77 -11.01 -5.80 -0.70
CA GLY A 77 -11.78 -4.67 -1.23
C GLY A 77 -13.26 -4.77 -0.85
N ALA A 78 -13.87 -5.94 -1.04
CA ALA A 78 -15.27 -6.20 -0.68
C ALA A 78 -15.51 -6.11 0.85
N LEU A 79 -14.59 -6.62 1.67
CA LEU A 79 -14.68 -6.55 3.13
C LEU A 79 -14.59 -5.12 3.65
N ILE A 80 -13.68 -4.31 3.09
CA ILE A 80 -13.55 -2.88 3.43
C ILE A 80 -14.84 -2.16 3.05
N ALA A 81 -15.33 -2.36 1.81
CA ALA A 81 -16.58 -1.80 1.34
C ALA A 81 -17.77 -2.16 2.24
N TYR A 82 -17.87 -3.43 2.63
CA TYR A 82 -18.90 -3.91 3.55
C TYR A 82 -18.80 -3.25 4.93
N THR A 83 -17.59 -3.19 5.51
CA THR A 83 -17.34 -2.63 6.85
C THR A 83 -17.64 -1.13 6.91
N GLN A 84 -17.38 -0.40 5.82
CA GLN A 84 -17.76 1.00 5.68
C GLN A 84 -19.28 1.15 5.55
N ARG A 85 -19.89 0.40 4.62
CA ARG A 85 -21.32 0.50 4.34
C ARG A 85 -22.20 0.05 5.52
N SER A 86 -21.71 -0.87 6.35
CA SER A 86 -22.37 -1.35 7.58
C SER A 86 -22.25 -0.39 8.77
N GLY A 87 -21.50 0.71 8.65
CA GLY A 87 -21.31 1.68 9.73
C GLY A 87 -20.33 1.23 10.82
N GLY A 88 -19.60 0.12 10.61
CA GLY A 88 -18.61 -0.39 11.54
C GLY A 88 -17.42 0.56 11.70
N VAL A 89 -16.94 1.18 10.61
CA VAL A 89 -15.87 2.20 10.67
C VAL A 89 -16.31 3.41 11.48
N ASP A 90 -17.54 3.90 11.26
CA ASP A 90 -18.10 5.02 12.01
C ASP A 90 -18.25 4.71 13.51
N GLY A 91 -18.73 3.51 13.84
CA GLY A 91 -18.87 3.03 15.21
C GLY A 91 -17.51 2.87 15.90
N PHE A 92 -16.50 2.35 15.20
CA PHE A 92 -15.13 2.27 15.70
C PHE A 92 -14.57 3.66 16.00
N ILE A 93 -14.73 4.63 15.09
CA ILE A 93 -14.27 6.01 15.29
C ILE A 93 -14.98 6.65 16.49
N ALA A 94 -16.29 6.46 16.62
CA ALA A 94 -17.05 6.95 17.77
C ALA A 94 -16.52 6.35 19.08
N ASP A 95 -16.23 5.06 19.10
CA ASP A 95 -15.74 4.34 20.28
C ASP A 95 -14.34 4.77 20.70
N ILE A 96 -13.37 4.86 19.77
CA ILE A 96 -12.01 5.30 20.10
C ILE A 96 -11.98 6.77 20.54
N THR A 97 -12.88 7.59 19.99
CA THR A 97 -13.05 8.99 20.41
C THR A 97 -13.67 9.05 21.81
N ARG A 98 -14.74 8.29 22.07
CA ARG A 98 -15.41 8.22 23.38
C ARG A 98 -14.49 7.70 24.47
N LYS A 99 -13.67 6.68 24.17
CA LYS A 99 -12.67 6.11 25.08
C LYS A 99 -11.45 7.03 25.29
N GLY A 100 -11.38 8.16 24.59
CA GLY A 100 -10.28 9.12 24.72
C GLY A 100 -8.93 8.57 24.24
N ILE A 101 -8.93 7.55 23.38
CA ILE A 101 -7.73 6.98 22.75
C ILE A 101 -7.18 7.99 21.74
N VAL A 102 -8.07 8.63 20.98
CA VAL A 102 -7.72 9.73 20.08
C VAL A 102 -8.17 11.06 20.67
N ARG A 103 -7.20 11.87 21.09
CA ARG A 103 -7.41 13.18 21.74
C ARG A 103 -7.09 14.35 20.83
N GLY A 104 -6.33 14.12 19.77
CA GLY A 104 -5.92 15.15 18.81
C GLY A 104 -5.06 14.59 17.67
N ARG A 105 -4.41 15.51 16.93
CA ARG A 105 -3.66 15.18 15.71
C ARG A 105 -2.57 14.13 15.92
N LYS A 106 -1.76 14.29 16.96
CA LYS A 106 -0.65 13.37 17.26
C LYS A 106 -1.15 11.97 17.58
N SER A 107 -2.17 11.84 18.44
CA SER A 107 -2.75 10.53 18.78
C SER A 107 -3.39 9.83 17.58
N ALA A 108 -4.00 10.57 16.65
CA ALA A 108 -4.56 9.98 15.43
C ALA A 108 -3.48 9.43 14.50
N GLN A 109 -2.41 10.19 14.29
CA GLN A 109 -1.27 9.75 13.51
C GLN A 109 -0.56 8.57 14.17
N PHE A 110 -0.36 8.62 15.49
CA PHE A 110 0.27 7.55 16.24
C PHE A 110 -0.57 6.26 16.24
N LEU A 111 -1.90 6.36 16.38
CA LEU A 111 -2.80 5.22 16.21
C LEU A 111 -2.65 4.60 14.82
N THR A 112 -2.61 5.45 13.78
CA THR A 112 -2.43 5.00 12.40
C THR A 112 -1.09 4.31 12.21
N TRP A 113 -0.02 4.81 12.84
CA TRP A 113 1.31 4.18 12.85
C TRP A 113 1.31 2.83 13.59
N ILE A 114 0.69 2.74 14.78
CA ILE A 114 0.59 1.48 15.54
C ILE A 114 -0.20 0.41 14.78
N LEU A 115 -1.30 0.79 14.14
CA LEU A 115 -2.14 -0.14 13.37
C LEU A 115 -1.34 -0.87 12.27
N ALA A 116 -0.23 -0.29 11.82
CA ALA A 116 0.68 -0.94 10.88
C ALA A 116 1.26 -2.25 11.42
N PHE A 117 1.59 -2.30 12.71
CA PHE A 117 2.09 -3.49 13.39
C PHE A 117 1.01 -4.52 13.68
N VAL A 118 -0.27 -4.11 13.66
CA VAL A 118 -1.40 -5.01 13.91
C VAL A 118 -1.84 -5.70 12.62
N VAL A 119 -1.87 -4.98 11.50
CA VAL A 119 -2.35 -5.46 10.20
C VAL A 119 -1.18 -5.86 9.29
N PHE A 120 -0.13 -6.48 9.84
CA PHE A 120 1.15 -6.75 9.15
C PHE A 120 1.11 -7.95 8.15
N VAL A 121 -0.07 -8.50 7.89
CA VAL A 121 -0.28 -9.72 7.10
C VAL A 121 0.18 -9.56 5.65
N GLU A 122 -0.12 -8.43 5.03
CA GLU A 122 0.25 -8.11 3.65
C GLU A 122 0.27 -6.59 3.48
N SER A 123 1.21 -6.07 2.68
CA SER A 123 1.49 -4.64 2.50
C SER A 123 0.30 -3.84 1.96
N SER A 124 -0.41 -4.36 0.97
CA SER A 124 -1.56 -3.71 0.34
C SER A 124 -2.76 -3.67 1.29
N ILE A 125 -3.05 -4.77 2.00
CA ILE A 125 -4.08 -4.82 3.06
C ILE A 125 -3.74 -3.83 4.16
N ASN A 126 -2.49 -3.80 4.59
CA ASN A 126 -2.01 -2.88 5.62
C ASN A 126 -2.36 -1.43 5.25
N ILE A 127 -2.01 -0.99 4.04
CA ILE A 127 -2.33 0.37 3.55
C ILE A 127 -3.85 0.57 3.46
N LEU A 128 -4.58 -0.33 2.79
CA LEU A 128 -6.01 -0.15 2.49
C LEU A 128 -6.87 -0.12 3.76
N VAL A 129 -6.63 -1.06 4.68
CA VAL A 129 -7.34 -1.13 5.96
C VAL A 129 -7.02 0.12 6.77
N ARG A 130 -5.74 0.46 6.96
CA ARG A 130 -5.38 1.61 7.80
C ARG A 130 -5.86 2.93 7.23
N ALA A 131 -5.72 3.14 5.93
CA ALA A 131 -6.20 4.36 5.28
C ALA A 131 -7.71 4.51 5.40
N SER A 132 -8.48 3.43 5.27
CA SER A 132 -9.95 3.49 5.38
C SER A 132 -10.42 3.83 6.80
N PHE A 133 -9.75 3.31 7.84
CA PHE A 133 -10.07 3.65 9.23
C PHE A 133 -9.54 5.02 9.67
N ALA A 134 -8.34 5.40 9.22
CA ALA A 134 -7.68 6.63 9.67
C ALA A 134 -8.16 7.86 8.92
N ARG A 135 -8.61 7.74 7.65
CA ARG A 135 -9.01 8.90 6.84
C ARG A 135 -10.08 9.77 7.48
N PRO A 136 -11.23 9.26 7.96
CA PRO A 136 -12.25 10.14 8.54
C PRO A 136 -11.77 10.82 9.82
N LEU A 137 -10.86 10.18 10.56
CA LEU A 137 -10.22 10.76 11.73
C LEU A 137 -9.24 11.89 11.37
N PHE A 138 -8.45 11.71 10.32
CA PHE A 138 -7.54 12.74 9.79
C PHE A 138 -8.31 13.93 9.24
N ASP A 139 -9.36 13.67 8.45
CA ASP A 139 -10.24 14.70 7.89
C ASP A 139 -10.89 15.52 9.03
N LYS A 140 -11.43 14.86 10.06
CA LYS A 140 -12.03 15.53 11.25
C LYS A 140 -11.01 16.37 12.03
N LEU A 141 -9.77 15.89 12.14
CA LEU A 141 -8.69 16.58 12.86
C LEU A 141 -7.90 17.55 11.97
N ARG A 142 -8.36 17.79 10.74
CA ARG A 142 -7.76 18.69 9.75
C ARG A 142 -6.30 18.34 9.45
N ILE A 143 -5.98 17.06 9.29
CA ILE A 143 -4.65 16.58 8.88
C ILE A 143 -4.68 16.36 7.37
N SER A 144 -3.63 16.77 6.65
CA SER A 144 -3.56 16.61 5.20
C SER A 144 -3.66 15.14 4.79
N ARG A 145 -4.33 14.89 3.65
CA ARG A 145 -4.42 13.53 3.10
C ARG A 145 -3.08 13.07 2.56
N GLU A 146 -2.21 13.99 2.18
CA GLU A 146 -0.80 13.72 1.86
C GLU A 146 -0.06 13.12 3.06
N LYS A 147 -0.24 13.66 4.27
CA LYS A 147 0.39 13.13 5.48
C LYS A 147 -0.16 11.76 5.88
N LEU A 148 -1.48 11.55 5.70
CA LEU A 148 -2.06 10.21 5.86
C LEU A 148 -1.42 9.21 4.90
N ALA A 149 -1.35 9.55 3.61
CA ALA A 149 -0.74 8.69 2.60
C ALA A 149 0.71 8.38 2.94
N TYR A 150 1.50 9.39 3.33
CA TYR A 150 2.88 9.22 3.76
C TYR A 150 3.02 8.25 4.95
N ILE A 151 2.22 8.40 6.00
CA ILE A 151 2.27 7.51 7.18
C ILE A 151 1.89 6.08 6.78
N CYS A 152 0.82 5.89 6.01
CA CYS A 152 0.36 4.57 5.58
C CYS A 152 1.40 3.88 4.68
N ASP A 153 1.87 4.57 3.65
CA ASP A 153 2.80 4.04 2.66
C ASP A 153 4.16 3.69 3.29
N SER A 154 4.78 4.65 3.98
CA SER A 154 6.13 4.53 4.55
C SER A 154 6.25 3.52 5.70
N THR A 155 5.14 2.99 6.21
CA THR A 155 5.14 1.98 7.27
C THR A 155 4.61 0.62 6.82
N SER A 156 4.05 0.51 5.61
CA SER A 156 3.42 -0.72 5.13
C SER A 156 4.44 -1.84 4.84
N ALA A 157 5.13 -1.77 3.70
CA ALA A 157 6.16 -2.72 3.31
C ALA A 157 7.31 -2.78 4.34
N PRO A 158 7.80 -1.66 4.92
CA PRO A 158 8.79 -1.70 6.00
C PRO A 158 8.42 -2.56 7.19
N ILE A 159 7.18 -2.54 7.67
CA ILE A 159 6.79 -3.39 8.81
C ILE A 159 6.59 -4.83 8.35
N CYS A 160 5.98 -5.04 7.18
CA CYS A 160 5.78 -6.38 6.65
C CYS A 160 7.10 -7.13 6.43
N VAL A 161 8.16 -6.48 5.94
CA VAL A 161 9.44 -7.16 5.68
C VAL A 161 10.19 -7.53 6.97
N LEU A 162 9.91 -6.87 8.09
CA LEU A 162 10.58 -7.11 9.38
C LEU A 162 9.97 -8.26 10.19
N ILE A 163 8.75 -8.71 9.85
CA ILE A 163 8.03 -9.73 10.60
C ILE A 163 7.98 -11.03 9.78
N PRO A 164 8.51 -12.16 10.31
CA PRO A 164 8.61 -13.40 9.53
C PRO A 164 7.26 -14.09 9.29
N PHE A 165 6.26 -13.79 10.11
CA PHE A 165 4.96 -14.46 10.13
C PHE A 165 3.94 -13.84 9.17
N ASN A 166 4.36 -13.56 7.94
CA ASN A 166 3.50 -13.02 6.88
C ASN A 166 4.01 -13.44 5.48
N ALA A 167 3.36 -12.94 4.42
CA ALA A 167 3.72 -13.28 3.05
C ALA A 167 5.17 -12.89 2.68
N TRP A 168 5.66 -11.75 3.16
CA TRP A 168 7.03 -11.29 2.89
C TRP A 168 8.08 -12.12 3.64
N GLY A 169 7.81 -12.47 4.89
CA GLY A 169 8.63 -13.38 5.67
C GLY A 169 8.72 -14.76 5.03
N ALA A 170 7.57 -15.32 4.64
CA ALA A 170 7.52 -16.60 3.93
C ALA A 170 8.30 -16.56 2.60
N TYR A 171 8.19 -15.45 1.84
CA TYR A 171 8.95 -15.27 0.61
C TYR A 171 10.47 -15.28 0.85
N VAL A 172 10.96 -14.48 1.81
CA VAL A 172 12.39 -14.44 2.12
C VAL A 172 12.90 -15.79 2.64
N LEU A 173 12.12 -16.47 3.50
CA LEU A 173 12.46 -17.79 4.00
C LEU A 173 12.51 -18.82 2.86
N GLY A 174 11.56 -18.78 1.93
CA GLY A 174 11.55 -19.65 0.74
C GLY A 174 12.73 -19.37 -0.19
N LEU A 175 13.14 -18.11 -0.36
CA LEU A 175 14.36 -17.78 -1.10
C LEU A 175 15.61 -18.34 -0.41
N LEU A 176 15.75 -18.16 0.89
CA LEU A 176 16.89 -18.69 1.65
C LEU A 176 16.96 -20.22 1.55
N ASP A 177 15.81 -20.90 1.64
CA ASP A 177 15.71 -22.35 1.47
C ASP A 177 16.09 -22.79 0.05
N SER A 178 15.61 -22.09 -0.98
CA SER A 178 15.96 -22.37 -2.38
C SER A 178 17.46 -22.22 -2.69
N GLN A 179 18.16 -21.40 -1.90
CA GLN A 179 19.60 -21.18 -1.99
C GLN A 179 20.39 -22.12 -1.08
N ASN A 180 19.75 -23.10 -0.44
CA ASN A 180 20.34 -24.04 0.51
C ASN A 180 21.05 -23.36 1.70
N ILE A 181 20.52 -22.22 2.15
CA ILE A 181 21.06 -21.52 3.31
C ILE A 181 20.62 -22.24 4.59
N PRO A 182 21.57 -22.68 5.46
CA PRO A 182 21.22 -23.38 6.69
C PRO A 182 20.52 -22.42 7.67
N GLN A 183 19.54 -22.96 8.40
CA GLN A 183 18.74 -22.22 9.40
C GLN A 183 18.12 -20.90 8.85
N PRO A 184 17.27 -20.94 7.81
CA PRO A 184 16.68 -19.75 7.19
C PRO A 184 16.03 -18.77 8.18
N MET A 185 15.34 -19.28 9.20
CA MET A 185 14.70 -18.44 10.23
C MET A 185 15.72 -17.66 11.08
N ARG A 186 16.86 -18.28 11.39
CA ARG A 186 17.93 -17.61 12.14
C ARG A 186 18.57 -16.52 11.29
N VAL A 187 18.88 -16.83 10.03
CA VAL A 187 19.46 -15.86 9.09
C VAL A 187 18.50 -14.70 8.85
N PHE A 188 17.19 -14.96 8.72
CA PHE A 188 16.17 -13.91 8.67
C PHE A 188 16.24 -13.01 9.90
N ALA A 189 16.20 -13.60 11.11
CA ALA A 189 16.22 -12.84 12.36
C ALA A 189 17.50 -12.00 12.54
N GLU A 190 18.66 -12.54 12.15
CA GLU A 190 19.94 -11.82 12.15
C GLU A 190 19.98 -10.72 11.06
N GLY A 191 19.24 -10.89 9.97
CA GLY A 191 19.10 -9.91 8.89
C GLY A 191 18.13 -8.76 9.19
N VAL A 192 17.15 -8.94 10.09
CA VAL A 192 16.17 -7.91 10.45
C VAL A 192 16.83 -6.60 10.90
N PRO A 193 17.81 -6.58 11.82
CA PRO A 193 18.52 -5.36 12.22
C PRO A 193 19.30 -4.67 11.08
N LEU A 194 19.68 -5.43 10.04
CA LEU A 194 20.41 -4.92 8.88
C LEU A 194 19.47 -4.27 7.83
N ASN A 195 18.16 -4.32 8.06
CA ASN A 195 17.17 -3.72 7.17
C ASN A 195 17.05 -2.21 7.44
N PHE A 196 18.14 -1.48 7.20
CA PHE A 196 18.30 -0.08 7.58
C PHE A 196 17.22 0.83 7.00
N TYR A 197 16.78 0.57 5.76
CA TYR A 197 15.69 1.34 5.13
C TYR A 197 14.38 1.14 5.88
N ALA A 198 13.97 -0.10 6.15
CA ALA A 198 12.70 -0.37 6.80
C ALA A 198 12.66 0.25 8.21
N ILE A 199 13.73 0.03 8.98
CA ILE A 199 13.86 0.56 10.34
C ILE A 199 13.88 2.09 10.33
N SER A 200 14.70 2.70 9.48
CA SER A 200 14.80 4.16 9.40
C SER A 200 13.48 4.79 8.95
N ALA A 201 12.77 4.23 7.97
CA ALA A 201 11.47 4.74 7.53
C ALA A 201 10.43 4.73 8.67
N ILE A 202 10.32 3.61 9.40
CA ILE A 202 9.38 3.48 10.53
C ILE A 202 9.71 4.50 11.64
N LEU A 203 10.99 4.59 12.02
CA LEU A 203 11.46 5.52 13.04
C LEU A 203 11.31 6.98 12.60
N PHE A 204 11.52 7.26 11.32
CA PHE A 204 11.43 8.58 10.76
C PHE A 204 9.96 9.06 10.71
N VAL A 205 9.02 8.20 10.34
CA VAL A 205 7.58 8.50 10.49
C VAL A 205 7.23 8.76 11.95
N LEU A 206 7.70 7.92 12.88
CA LEU A 206 7.47 8.13 14.31
C LEU A 206 8.04 9.48 14.79
N PHE A 207 9.25 9.83 14.36
CA PHE A 207 9.87 11.12 14.64
C PHE A 207 9.02 12.30 14.16
N ILE A 208 8.50 12.25 12.92
CA ILE A 208 7.59 13.28 12.39
C ILE A 208 6.33 13.40 13.25
N ILE A 209 5.73 12.28 13.66
CA ILE A 209 4.52 12.27 14.50
C ILE A 209 4.79 12.90 15.86
N LEU A 210 5.91 12.55 16.51
CA LEU A 210 6.25 13.01 17.84
C LEU A 210 6.64 14.49 17.85
N THR A 211 7.42 14.93 16.87
CA THR A 211 7.92 16.31 16.79
C THR A 211 6.92 17.27 16.16
N ASP A 212 5.96 16.79 15.36
CA ASP A 212 5.09 17.60 14.50
C ASP A 212 5.87 18.56 13.57
N LYS A 213 7.12 18.20 13.25
CA LYS A 213 8.01 18.98 12.39
C LYS A 213 7.95 18.47 10.96
N ASP A 214 6.94 18.90 10.23
CA ASP A 214 6.86 18.68 8.79
C ASP A 214 7.85 19.58 8.04
N PHE A 215 8.42 19.07 6.95
CA PHE A 215 9.36 19.81 6.11
C PHE A 215 9.05 19.66 4.62
N GLY A 216 9.62 20.55 3.80
CA GLY A 216 9.44 20.58 2.35
C GLY A 216 7.95 20.64 1.96
N PRO A 217 7.52 19.88 0.94
CA PRO A 217 6.14 19.88 0.47
C PRO A 217 5.11 19.48 1.53
N MET A 218 5.49 18.63 2.49
CA MET A 218 4.59 18.22 3.57
C MET A 218 4.25 19.37 4.51
N LYS A 219 5.23 20.26 4.77
CA LYS A 219 5.01 21.47 5.57
C LYS A 219 3.99 22.39 4.92
N GLU A 220 4.08 22.55 3.60
CA GLU A 220 3.13 23.35 2.82
C GLU A 220 1.73 22.72 2.82
N ALA A 221 1.64 21.40 2.66
CA ALA A 221 0.37 20.68 2.75
C ALA A 221 -0.28 20.85 4.14
N GLU A 222 0.46 20.70 5.22
CA GLU A 222 -0.07 20.89 6.58
C GLU A 222 -0.41 22.35 6.87
N ARG A 223 0.36 23.31 6.36
CA ARG A 223 0.04 24.74 6.45
C ARG A 223 -1.28 25.05 5.74
N ARG A 224 -1.45 24.58 4.50
CA ARG A 224 -2.69 24.73 3.72
C ARG A 224 -3.90 24.24 4.50
N VAL A 225 -3.81 23.06 5.11
CA VAL A 225 -4.94 22.53 5.88
C VAL A 225 -5.21 23.36 7.14
N ARG A 226 -4.17 23.88 7.80
CA ARG A 226 -4.33 24.71 9.01
C ARG A 226 -4.90 26.09 8.72
N GLU A 227 -4.45 26.72 7.63
CA GLU A 227 -4.81 28.11 7.26
C GLU A 227 -6.08 28.17 6.41
N GLU A 228 -6.22 27.27 5.43
CA GLU A 228 -7.32 27.31 4.44
C GLU A 228 -8.38 26.22 4.69
N GLY A 229 -8.10 25.21 5.53
CA GLY A 229 -9.00 24.08 5.76
C GLY A 229 -9.06 23.06 4.61
N LYS A 230 -8.30 23.25 3.52
CA LYS A 230 -8.30 22.38 2.35
C LYS A 230 -7.46 21.11 2.59
N LEU A 231 -8.13 19.96 2.71
CA LEU A 231 -7.52 18.64 2.95
C LEU A 231 -6.67 18.11 1.79
N LEU A 232 -6.92 18.60 0.57
CA LEU A 232 -6.20 18.29 -0.66
C LEU A 232 -5.70 19.57 -1.32
N ARG A 233 -4.62 19.47 -2.12
CA ARG A 233 -4.18 20.56 -2.99
C ARG A 233 -5.18 20.79 -4.12
N ASP A 234 -5.21 22.02 -4.62
CA ASP A 234 -5.99 22.37 -5.81
C ASP A 234 -5.49 21.54 -7.01
N GLY A 235 -6.43 20.96 -7.77
CA GLY A 235 -6.13 20.06 -8.89
C GLY A 235 -5.61 18.67 -8.48
N ALA A 236 -5.75 18.25 -7.22
CA ALA A 236 -5.46 16.87 -6.83
C ALA A 236 -6.41 15.89 -7.52
N GLU A 237 -5.86 14.81 -8.08
CA GLU A 237 -6.59 13.66 -8.61
C GLU A 237 -6.31 12.45 -7.69
N PRO A 238 -7.18 12.14 -6.71
CA PRO A 238 -7.00 10.96 -5.87
C PRO A 238 -7.03 9.67 -6.70
N LEU A 239 -6.08 8.78 -6.45
CA LEU A 239 -5.94 7.48 -7.14
C LEU A 239 -7.15 6.55 -6.95
N VAL A 240 -7.90 6.71 -5.86
CA VAL A 240 -9.14 5.99 -5.61
C VAL A 240 -10.26 7.02 -5.54
N SER A 241 -11.33 6.83 -6.32
CA SER A 241 -12.49 7.69 -6.26
C SER A 241 -13.01 7.75 -4.83
N GLU A 242 -13.44 8.94 -4.41
CA GLU A 242 -14.03 9.12 -3.08
C GLU A 242 -15.21 8.16 -2.87
N ASP A 243 -15.93 7.81 -3.93
CA ASP A 243 -17.08 6.90 -3.91
C ASP A 243 -16.75 5.44 -3.54
N VAL A 244 -15.52 4.99 -3.78
CA VAL A 244 -15.08 3.60 -3.47
C VAL A 244 -14.45 3.51 -2.08
N VAL A 245 -13.83 4.59 -1.59
CA VAL A 245 -13.23 4.66 -0.23
C VAL A 245 -14.19 5.26 0.79
N MET A 246 -15.24 5.96 0.35
CA MET A 246 -16.30 6.50 1.17
C MET A 246 -17.63 5.91 0.74
N LEU A 247 -17.79 4.60 0.91
CA LEU A 247 -19.13 4.05 1.00
C LEU A 247 -19.75 4.62 2.28
N ALA A 248 -20.55 5.67 2.10
CA ALA A 248 -21.34 6.23 3.19
C ALA A 248 -22.07 5.08 3.89
N SER A 249 -22.10 5.10 5.22
CA SER A 249 -22.93 4.14 5.96
C SER A 249 -24.35 4.17 5.40
N LYS A 250 -24.99 3.01 5.22
CA LYS A 250 -26.41 2.94 4.86
C LYS A 250 -27.24 3.89 5.77
N PRO A 251 -28.26 4.58 5.26
CA PRO A 251 -29.13 5.37 6.12
C PRO A 251 -29.79 4.47 7.19
N ASN A 252 -29.92 4.98 8.42
CA ASN A 252 -30.60 4.32 9.55
C ASN A 252 -29.98 3.02 10.11
N ILE A 253 -28.72 2.73 9.82
CA ILE A 253 -27.99 1.65 10.55
C ILE A 253 -27.34 2.19 11.83
N PRO A 254 -27.34 1.40 12.92
CA PRO A 254 -26.68 1.77 14.16
C PRO A 254 -25.16 1.76 13.97
N LYS A 255 -24.52 2.88 14.31
CA LYS A 255 -23.05 3.04 14.25
C LYS A 255 -22.42 2.38 15.47
N ARG A 256 -22.17 1.06 15.41
CA ARG A 256 -21.54 0.29 16.49
C ARG A 256 -20.18 -0.24 16.06
N SER A 257 -19.22 -0.22 16.99
CA SER A 257 -17.90 -0.83 16.81
C SER A 257 -17.94 -2.37 16.92
N MET A 258 -18.97 -2.89 17.58
CA MET A 258 -19.20 -4.30 17.87
C MET A 258 -20.71 -4.55 17.82
N ASN A 259 -21.13 -5.66 17.22
CA ASN A 259 -22.56 -6.01 17.10
C ASN A 259 -23.18 -6.34 18.46
#